data_AF-A0A4Q3V6H3-F1
#
_entry.id   AF-A0A4Q3V6H3-F1
#
_cell.length_a   1.000
_cell.length_b   1.000
_cell.length_c   1.000
_cell.angle_alpha   90.00
_cell.angle_beta   90.00
_cell.angle_gamma   90.00
#
_symmetry.space_group_name_H-M   'P 1'
#
loop_
_entity.id
_entity.type
_entity.pdbx_description
1 polymer ?
#
loop_
_entity_poly.entity_id
_entity_poly.type
_entity_poly.pdbx_seq_one_letter_code
_entity_poly.pdbx_strand_id
1 'polypeptide(L)'
;LIFQQIAAGMDASAATNSLQYRQAIWQRVLDLIWQKPWLGSGVGALRMERDVIPSGVFEGQLLIPNHPHNMLLQLWAETGLVGATLAVAVLVLVAWRLPRPDALGPAMPRAAAIIGGFCASLISFDLWNEAWWAVFCLLGVLAAVYYRRYAHASSLAPSKHAAVQTLSEADDRPAARAAARAPVGSDSAQQIALRDTLGSQPATANNFNLLRLCFALMVVAYHLVAIPGWGEAILPQMALLAEVGVQGFFVLSGYLVYASLERSSSMVEYAEKRFRRLYPAYAFVILVCAGAALIASPAAREDLLGVARYTGWNLIFANFMEPNLPGVFASNPMTEVNGALWTLKIEVTFYLVLPVLLWLLRLAGRYDWIGCLLLYVGAEVWRAWFNHIGQFEIARQLPGQMSFFLTGMMLHAANLSGVRLNIAGAAGAVLFAASLAWPQVEFARAIGLGALSVWLATGIVRLPDAARFGDLSYGIYIVHAPIIQTCIALGLFAASAWMGIGVAITASVLGALFLWNLIEKPFLRRDSAYRLRHA
;
A
#
# COMPACT_ATOMS: atom_id res chain seq x y z
N LEU A 1 36.97 0.23 25.86
CA LEU A 1 37.05 -1.14 25.29
C LEU A 1 36.51 -1.23 23.86
N ILE A 2 35.19 -1.18 23.60
CA ILE A 2 34.65 -1.30 22.22
C ILE A 2 35.18 -0.23 21.25
N PHE A 3 35.16 1.05 21.64
CA PHE A 3 35.69 2.15 20.81
C PHE A 3 37.21 2.11 20.62
N GLN A 4 37.97 1.58 21.58
CA GLN A 4 39.43 1.40 21.45
C GLN A 4 39.79 0.26 20.50
N GLN A 5 38.94 -0.77 20.39
CA GLN A 5 39.13 -1.89 19.46
C GLN A 5 38.67 -1.56 18.04
N ILE A 6 37.62 -0.72 17.88
CA ILE A 6 37.23 -0.18 16.57
C ILE A 6 38.36 0.71 16.03
N ALA A 7 38.88 1.64 16.84
CA ALA A 7 40.01 2.49 16.46
C ALA A 7 41.33 1.72 16.16
N ALA A 8 41.43 0.44 16.54
CA ALA A 8 42.58 -0.40 16.27
C ALA A 8 42.57 -1.05 14.87
N GLY A 9 41.53 -0.81 14.05
CA GLY A 9 41.49 -1.26 12.66
C GLY A 9 41.38 -2.76 12.50
N MET A 10 40.34 -3.38 13.10
CA MET A 10 40.17 -4.83 13.02
C MET A 10 39.85 -5.32 11.61
N ASP A 11 40.65 -6.28 11.15
CA ASP A 11 40.48 -7.00 9.88
C ASP A 11 39.45 -8.14 10.03
N ALA A 12 38.52 -8.23 9.09
CA ALA A 12 37.53 -9.30 9.04
C ALA A 12 38.17 -10.69 8.85
N SER A 13 39.35 -10.77 8.24
CA SER A 13 40.10 -12.03 8.11
C SER A 13 40.70 -12.53 9.43
N ALA A 14 40.86 -11.66 10.41
CA ALA A 14 41.31 -12.02 11.76
C ALA A 14 40.15 -12.33 12.74
N ALA A 15 38.89 -12.19 12.29
CA ALA A 15 37.74 -12.41 13.14
C ALA A 15 37.54 -13.92 13.43
N THR A 16 37.53 -14.28 14.72
CA THR A 16 37.32 -15.66 15.20
C THR A 16 35.91 -15.92 15.73
N ASN A 17 35.12 -14.85 15.90
CA ASN A 17 33.74 -14.93 16.39
C ASN A 17 32.88 -13.80 15.82
N SER A 18 31.56 -13.90 16.02
CA SER A 18 30.57 -12.98 15.46
C SER A 18 30.68 -11.54 15.97
N LEU A 19 31.20 -11.32 17.19
CA LEU A 19 31.42 -9.99 17.74
C LEU A 19 32.58 -9.28 17.04
N GLN A 20 33.69 -10.00 16.85
CA GLN A 20 34.86 -9.48 16.11
C GLN A 20 34.51 -9.20 14.65
N TYR A 21 33.70 -10.07 14.05
CA TYR A 21 33.20 -9.85 12.69
C TYR A 21 32.38 -8.56 12.59
N ARG A 22 31.45 -8.30 13.53
CA ARG A 22 30.67 -7.05 13.57
C ARG A 22 31.54 -5.81 13.75
N GLN A 23 32.61 -5.90 14.52
CA GLN A 23 33.53 -4.79 14.69
C GLN A 23 34.29 -4.46 13.38
N ALA A 24 34.68 -5.48 12.59
CA ALA A 24 35.26 -5.27 11.26
C ALA A 24 34.25 -4.64 10.28
N ILE A 25 32.98 -5.05 10.34
CA ILE A 25 31.87 -4.41 9.59
C ILE A 25 31.79 -2.91 9.93
N TRP A 26 31.79 -2.57 11.22
CA TRP A 26 31.70 -1.18 11.67
C TRP A 26 32.91 -0.36 11.23
N GLN A 27 34.11 -0.93 11.27
CA GLN A 27 35.31 -0.26 10.78
C GLN A 27 35.20 0.08 9.30
N ARG A 28 34.79 -0.88 8.46
CA ARG A 28 34.58 -0.65 7.02
C ARG A 28 33.54 0.45 6.77
N VAL A 29 32.44 0.47 7.53
CA VAL A 29 31.42 1.52 7.41
C VAL A 29 31.92 2.88 7.86
N LEU A 30 32.78 2.96 8.88
CA LEU A 30 33.44 4.21 9.27
C LEU A 30 34.36 4.73 8.18
N ASP A 31 35.08 3.85 7.48
CA ASP A 31 35.91 4.24 6.33
C ASP A 31 35.06 4.83 5.20
N LEU A 32 33.89 4.23 4.93
CA LEU A 32 32.92 4.75 3.94
C LEU A 32 32.32 6.09 4.37
N ILE A 33 31.99 6.24 5.67
CA ILE A 33 31.54 7.52 6.24
C ILE A 33 32.60 8.59 6.02
N TRP A 34 33.88 8.29 6.25
CA TRP A 34 34.94 9.29 6.11
C TRP A 34 35.23 9.70 4.67
N GLN A 35 34.84 8.91 3.68
CA GLN A 35 34.89 9.33 2.28
C GLN A 35 33.83 10.38 1.96
N LYS A 36 32.63 10.30 2.55
CA LYS A 36 31.50 11.21 2.29
C LYS A 36 30.74 11.62 3.58
N PRO A 37 31.38 12.31 4.53
CA PRO A 37 30.83 12.47 5.88
C PRO A 37 29.58 13.35 5.96
N TRP A 38 29.42 14.30 5.05
CA TRP A 38 28.35 15.32 5.11
C TRP A 38 27.06 14.89 4.42
N LEU A 39 27.16 14.30 3.23
CA LEU A 39 26.03 13.93 2.37
C LEU A 39 25.80 12.41 2.29
N GLY A 40 26.74 11.61 2.78
CA GLY A 40 26.67 10.15 2.70
C GLY A 40 26.90 9.62 1.29
N SER A 41 26.85 8.30 1.19
CA SER A 41 27.06 7.55 -0.05
C SER A 41 25.78 7.27 -0.84
N GLY A 42 24.61 7.68 -0.31
CA GLY A 42 23.29 7.43 -0.88
C GLY A 42 22.55 6.31 -0.16
N VAL A 43 21.21 6.42 -0.13
CA VAL A 43 20.33 5.42 0.51
C VAL A 43 20.47 4.07 -0.20
N GLY A 44 20.72 3.02 0.58
CA GLY A 44 20.99 1.67 0.11
C GLY A 44 22.43 1.41 -0.35
N ALA A 45 23.34 2.40 -0.26
CA ALA A 45 24.71 2.25 -0.75
C ALA A 45 25.46 1.07 -0.10
N LEU A 46 25.25 0.81 1.19
CA LEU A 46 25.90 -0.31 1.88
C LEU A 46 25.48 -1.69 1.35
N ARG A 47 24.34 -1.81 0.68
CA ARG A 47 23.90 -3.05 0.01
C ARG A 47 24.60 -3.28 -1.34
N MET A 48 25.21 -2.23 -1.88
CA MET A 48 25.97 -2.29 -3.13
C MET A 48 27.45 -2.60 -2.88
N GLU A 49 27.91 -2.48 -1.63
CA GLU A 49 29.23 -2.95 -1.21
C GLU A 49 29.25 -4.48 -1.21
N ARG A 50 30.06 -5.06 -2.10
CA ARG A 50 30.13 -6.52 -2.31
C ARG A 50 31.53 -7.10 -2.06
N ASP A 51 32.34 -6.39 -1.27
CA ASP A 51 33.64 -6.88 -0.83
C ASP A 51 33.47 -8.22 -0.11
N VAL A 52 34.27 -9.23 -0.48
CA VAL A 52 34.25 -10.58 0.11
C VAL A 52 35.46 -10.76 1.02
N ILE A 53 35.27 -11.45 2.14
CA ILE A 53 36.33 -11.74 3.09
C ILE A 53 37.29 -12.79 2.48
N PRO A 54 38.58 -12.48 2.32
CA PRO A 54 39.50 -13.27 1.52
C PRO A 54 40.03 -14.53 2.23
N SER A 55 39.97 -14.59 3.56
CA SER A 55 40.48 -15.72 4.35
C SER A 55 39.91 -15.70 5.78
N GLY A 56 40.00 -16.82 6.49
CA GLY A 56 39.65 -16.93 7.92
C GLY A 56 38.30 -17.62 8.18
N VAL A 57 37.78 -17.52 9.41
CA VAL A 57 36.56 -18.24 9.83
C VAL A 57 35.31 -17.82 9.04
N PHE A 58 35.30 -16.61 8.48
CA PHE A 58 34.20 -16.05 7.70
C PHE A 58 34.55 -15.94 6.20
N GLU A 59 35.55 -16.66 5.71
CA GLU A 59 35.95 -16.65 4.29
C GLU A 59 34.77 -16.88 3.34
N GLY A 60 34.75 -16.13 2.23
CA GLY A 60 33.68 -16.22 1.23
C GLY A 60 32.39 -15.49 1.60
N GLN A 61 32.28 -14.95 2.82
CA GLN A 61 31.17 -14.07 3.20
C GLN A 61 31.43 -12.63 2.75
N LEU A 62 30.34 -11.89 2.49
CA LEU A 62 30.42 -10.46 2.25
C LEU A 62 30.89 -9.71 3.49
N LEU A 63 31.90 -8.86 3.37
CA LEU A 63 32.40 -8.00 4.43
C LEU A 63 31.28 -7.15 5.03
N ILE A 64 30.35 -6.65 4.22
CA ILE A 64 29.09 -6.07 4.67
C ILE A 64 27.97 -6.97 4.13
N PRO A 65 27.37 -7.85 4.94
CA PRO A 65 26.40 -8.83 4.47
C PRO A 65 25.19 -8.21 3.76
N ASN A 66 24.69 -7.08 4.28
CA ASN A 66 23.62 -6.23 3.72
C ASN A 66 23.49 -4.89 4.48
N HIS A 67 23.74 -4.90 5.79
CA HIS A 67 23.66 -3.73 6.68
C HIS A 67 24.67 -3.90 7.83
N PRO A 68 25.05 -2.82 8.52
CA PRO A 68 26.14 -2.89 9.50
C PRO A 68 25.76 -3.41 10.88
N HIS A 69 24.54 -3.90 11.09
CA HIS A 69 24.01 -4.20 12.45
C HIS A 69 24.17 -3.02 13.43
N ASN A 70 24.04 -1.81 12.89
CA ASN A 70 24.08 -0.55 13.61
C ASN A 70 23.39 0.51 12.76
N MET A 71 22.11 0.76 13.02
CA MET A 71 21.28 1.65 12.22
C MET A 71 21.77 3.10 12.25
N LEU A 72 22.47 3.53 13.31
CA LEU A 72 23.04 4.87 13.39
C LEU A 72 24.23 5.03 12.43
N LEU A 73 25.11 4.03 12.38
CA LEU A 73 26.21 4.01 11.40
C LEU A 73 25.67 3.88 9.97
N GLN A 74 24.63 3.07 9.75
CA GLN A 74 23.97 2.97 8.45
C GLN A 74 23.37 4.31 8.02
N LEU A 75 22.61 4.96 8.90
CA LEU A 75 22.00 6.26 8.65
C LEU A 75 23.05 7.30 8.27
N TRP A 76 24.16 7.36 9.01
CA TRP A 76 25.23 8.31 8.72
C TRP A 76 25.96 7.97 7.41
N ALA A 77 26.33 6.71 7.19
CA ALA A 77 27.02 6.28 5.98
C ALA A 77 26.23 6.59 4.70
N GLU A 78 24.90 6.45 4.76
CA GLU A 78 24.07 6.55 3.56
C GLU A 78 23.48 7.95 3.35
N THR A 79 23.18 8.70 4.42
CA THR A 79 22.54 10.03 4.33
C THR A 79 23.43 11.19 4.76
N GLY A 80 24.63 10.88 5.26
CA GLY A 80 25.57 11.85 5.78
C GLY A 80 25.12 12.48 7.09
N LEU A 81 25.95 13.38 7.60
CA LEU A 81 25.65 14.11 8.84
C LEU A 81 24.35 14.92 8.72
N VAL A 82 24.02 15.42 7.53
CA VAL A 82 22.77 16.17 7.28
C VAL A 82 21.56 15.28 7.53
N GLY A 83 21.47 14.12 6.87
CA GLY A 83 20.35 13.21 7.04
C GLY A 83 20.27 12.62 8.46
N ALA A 84 21.42 12.29 9.06
CA ALA A 84 21.49 11.84 10.45
C ALA A 84 20.96 12.90 11.43
N THR A 85 21.34 14.18 11.25
CA THR A 85 20.88 15.29 12.11
C THR A 85 19.37 15.53 11.94
N LEU A 86 18.86 15.47 10.71
CA LEU A 86 17.42 15.59 10.44
C LEU A 86 16.62 14.46 11.09
N ALA A 87 17.10 13.23 11.00
CA ALA A 87 16.46 12.08 11.64
C ALA A 87 16.44 12.22 13.18
N VAL A 88 17.55 12.64 13.78
CA VAL A 88 17.61 12.94 15.23
C VAL A 88 16.64 14.07 15.60
N ALA A 89 16.58 15.14 14.80
CA ALA A 89 15.63 16.23 15.03
C ALA A 89 14.18 15.74 14.98
N VAL A 90 13.83 14.87 14.03
CA VAL A 90 12.49 14.24 13.97
C VAL A 90 12.21 13.41 15.22
N LEU A 91 13.17 12.58 15.66
CA LEU A 91 13.01 11.78 16.88
C LEU A 91 12.84 12.65 18.13
N VAL A 92 13.58 13.76 18.24
CA VAL A 92 13.44 14.73 19.34
C VAL A 92 12.08 15.43 19.29
N LEU A 93 11.63 15.85 18.11
CA LEU A 93 10.31 16.46 17.94
C LEU A 93 9.17 15.48 18.30
N VAL A 94 9.31 14.21 17.92
CA VAL A 94 8.37 13.15 18.32
C VAL A 94 8.41 12.97 19.84
N ALA A 95 9.61 12.86 20.44
CA ALA A 95 9.78 12.69 21.88
C ALA A 95 9.19 13.86 22.68
N TRP A 96 9.34 15.11 22.21
CA TRP A 96 8.74 16.29 22.83
C TRP A 96 7.22 16.35 22.74
N ARG A 97 6.60 15.59 21.84
CA ARG A 97 5.14 15.45 21.71
C ARG A 97 4.59 14.25 22.46
N LEU A 98 5.47 13.38 22.97
CA LEU A 98 5.02 12.29 23.83
C LEU A 98 4.58 12.84 25.20
N PRO A 99 3.49 12.31 25.78
CA PRO A 99 3.10 12.65 27.15
C PRO A 99 4.25 12.34 28.11
N ARG A 100 4.37 13.14 29.18
CA ARG A 100 5.32 12.82 30.26
C ARG A 100 5.08 11.39 30.75
N PRO A 101 6.13 10.64 31.12
CA PRO A 101 5.99 9.25 31.57
C PRO A 101 4.90 9.10 32.64
N ASP A 102 4.86 10.02 33.62
CA ASP A 102 3.90 10.01 34.73
C ASP A 102 2.44 10.15 34.27
N ALA A 103 2.21 10.77 33.10
CA ALA A 103 0.88 10.94 32.49
C ALA A 103 0.41 9.71 31.69
N LEU A 104 1.26 8.68 31.53
CA LEU A 104 0.92 7.44 30.80
C LEU A 104 0.19 6.41 31.68
N GLY A 105 0.25 6.54 33.00
CA GLY A 105 -0.43 5.67 33.96
C GLY A 105 -0.23 4.16 33.65
N PRO A 106 -1.29 3.34 33.56
CA PRO A 106 -1.17 1.90 33.30
C PRO A 106 -0.68 1.54 31.89
N ALA A 107 -0.58 2.51 30.97
CA ALA A 107 0.01 2.29 29.64
C ALA A 107 1.55 2.34 29.65
N MET A 108 2.17 2.79 30.75
CA MET A 108 3.62 2.95 30.88
C MET A 108 4.42 1.68 30.51
N PRO A 109 4.11 0.47 31.02
CA PRO A 109 4.93 -0.71 30.74
C PRO A 109 4.91 -1.09 29.25
N ARG A 110 3.79 -0.81 28.55
CA ARG A 110 3.65 -1.07 27.12
C ARG A 110 4.41 -0.05 26.28
N ALA A 111 4.32 1.24 26.64
CA ALA A 111 5.12 2.28 26.01
C ALA A 111 6.63 1.99 26.19
N ALA A 112 7.05 1.59 27.39
CA ALA A 112 8.42 1.19 27.67
C ALA A 112 8.84 -0.05 26.86
N ALA A 113 7.97 -1.05 26.69
CA ALA A 113 8.25 -2.22 25.86
C ALA A 113 8.39 -1.88 24.37
N ILE A 114 7.57 -0.95 23.85
CA ILE A 114 7.65 -0.49 22.46
C ILE A 114 8.95 0.29 22.22
N ILE A 115 9.29 1.22 23.12
CA ILE A 115 10.53 1.99 23.06
C ILE A 115 11.74 1.06 23.22
N GLY A 116 11.69 0.10 24.14
CA GLY A 116 12.74 -0.90 24.34
C GLY A 116 12.95 -1.77 23.10
N GLY A 117 11.86 -2.24 22.48
CA GLY A 117 11.90 -2.96 21.21
C GLY A 117 12.47 -2.12 20.07
N PHE A 118 12.10 -0.84 20.00
CA PHE A 118 12.66 0.09 19.02
C PHE A 118 14.16 0.27 19.23
N CYS A 119 14.61 0.53 20.45
CA CYS A 119 16.03 0.66 20.78
C CYS A 119 16.82 -0.62 20.47
N ALA A 120 16.25 -1.81 20.74
CA ALA A 120 16.87 -3.09 20.39
C ALA A 120 16.96 -3.29 18.86
N SER A 121 15.98 -2.78 18.12
CA SER A 121 15.97 -2.85 16.65
C SER A 121 17.11 -2.02 16.02
N LEU A 122 17.49 -0.90 16.65
CA LEU A 122 18.59 -0.02 16.21
C LEU A 122 19.96 -0.74 16.04
N ILE A 123 20.12 -1.91 16.64
CA ILE A 123 21.38 -2.68 16.67
C ILE A 123 21.24 -4.01 15.90
N SER A 124 20.03 -4.38 15.49
CA SER A 124 19.74 -5.74 15.03
C SER A 124 19.27 -5.83 13.58
N PHE A 125 18.70 -4.75 13.02
CA PHE A 125 18.04 -4.79 11.72
C PHE A 125 18.52 -3.68 10.78
N ASP A 126 18.23 -3.88 9.50
CA ASP A 126 18.50 -2.91 8.43
C ASP A 126 17.54 -1.71 8.54
N LEU A 127 18.09 -0.50 8.43
CA LEU A 127 17.36 0.76 8.57
C LEU A 127 16.21 0.93 7.56
N TRP A 128 16.38 0.41 6.35
CA TRP A 128 15.44 0.57 5.25
C TRP A 128 14.56 -0.66 5.06
N ASN A 129 14.49 -1.53 6.07
CA ASN A 129 13.56 -2.64 6.07
C ASN A 129 12.16 -2.15 6.49
N GLU A 130 11.26 -2.07 5.51
CA GLU A 130 9.90 -1.56 5.63
C GLU A 130 9.04 -2.32 6.67
N ALA A 131 9.30 -3.61 6.89
CA ALA A 131 8.49 -4.45 7.76
C ALA A 131 8.60 -4.04 9.25
N TRP A 132 9.77 -3.62 9.71
CA TRP A 132 9.96 -3.25 11.12
C TRP A 132 9.41 -1.87 11.44
N TRP A 133 9.56 -0.90 10.54
CA TRP A 133 8.91 0.39 10.67
C TRP A 133 7.39 0.27 10.72
N ALA A 134 6.81 -0.61 9.89
CA ALA A 134 5.38 -0.90 9.94
C ALA A 134 4.95 -1.47 11.30
N VAL A 135 5.73 -2.36 11.91
CA VAL A 135 5.46 -2.92 13.25
C VAL A 135 5.50 -1.83 14.34
N PHE A 136 6.54 -0.98 14.37
CA PHE A 136 6.63 0.07 15.39
C PHE A 136 5.57 1.17 15.19
N CYS A 137 5.26 1.52 13.95
CA CYS A 137 4.14 2.42 13.64
C CYS A 137 2.80 1.83 14.10
N LEU A 138 2.55 0.53 13.84
CA LEU A 138 1.34 -0.16 14.28
C LEU A 138 1.26 -0.20 15.81
N LEU A 139 2.35 -0.58 16.49
CA LEU A 139 2.41 -0.59 17.95
C LEU A 139 2.19 0.80 18.55
N GLY A 140 2.75 1.85 17.93
CA GLY A 140 2.53 3.25 18.32
C GLY A 140 1.07 3.67 18.15
N VAL A 141 0.43 3.30 17.03
CA VAL A 141 -1.00 3.56 16.79
C VAL A 141 -1.87 2.82 17.80
N LEU A 142 -1.59 1.54 18.05
CA LEU A 142 -2.32 0.73 19.04
C LEU A 142 -2.19 1.31 20.45
N ALA A 143 -1.00 1.78 20.82
CA ALA A 143 -0.76 2.45 22.10
C ALA A 143 -1.53 3.78 22.19
N ALA A 144 -1.53 4.60 21.14
CA ALA A 144 -2.27 5.87 21.10
C ALA A 144 -3.79 5.67 21.15
N VAL A 145 -4.33 4.67 20.43
CA VAL A 145 -5.76 4.30 20.45
C VAL A 145 -6.16 3.80 21.83
N TYR A 146 -5.33 2.95 22.45
CA TYR A 146 -5.57 2.46 23.81
C TYR A 146 -5.55 3.62 24.81
N TYR A 147 -4.56 4.51 24.73
CA TYR A 147 -4.46 5.68 25.61
C TYR A 147 -5.70 6.57 25.51
N ARG A 148 -6.18 6.89 24.30
CA ARG A 148 -7.41 7.68 24.12
C ARG A 148 -8.65 7.00 24.71
N ARG A 149 -8.77 5.67 24.57
CA ARG A 149 -9.87 4.91 25.17
C ARG A 149 -9.78 4.88 26.69
N TYR A 150 -8.59 4.72 27.25
CA TYR A 150 -8.36 4.79 28.68
C TYR A 150 -8.68 6.18 29.22
N ALA A 151 -8.13 7.23 28.62
CA ALA A 151 -8.37 8.64 29.00
C ALA A 151 -9.87 8.98 29.01
N HIS A 152 -10.60 8.54 27.98
CA HIS A 152 -12.05 8.70 27.88
C HIS A 152 -12.82 7.88 28.94
N ALA A 153 -12.39 6.65 29.24
CA ALA A 153 -12.99 5.83 30.29
C ALA A 153 -12.73 6.42 31.69
N SER A 154 -11.54 6.97 31.94
CA SER A 154 -11.20 7.65 33.19
C SER A 154 -11.91 8.99 33.35
N SER A 155 -12.23 9.71 32.27
CA SER A 155 -13.03 10.94 32.34
C SER A 155 -14.52 10.70 32.60
N LEU A 156 -15.00 9.47 32.37
CA LEU A 156 -16.38 9.04 32.64
C LEU A 156 -16.53 8.36 34.02
N ALA A 157 -15.43 8.09 34.73
CA ALA A 157 -15.49 7.56 36.07
C ALA A 157 -15.91 8.68 37.04
N PRO A 158 -17.02 8.54 37.79
CA PRO A 158 -17.41 9.56 38.76
C PRO A 158 -16.28 9.73 39.78
N SER A 159 -15.87 10.97 40.02
CA SER A 159 -14.89 11.27 41.07
C SER A 159 -15.41 10.72 42.39
N LYS A 160 -14.59 9.94 43.11
CA LYS A 160 -14.95 9.43 44.45
C LYS A 160 -15.27 10.55 45.46
N HIS A 161 -15.00 11.80 45.13
CA HIS A 161 -15.39 12.97 45.92
C HIS A 161 -16.80 13.49 45.63
N ALA A 162 -17.35 13.30 44.42
CA ALA A 162 -18.72 13.74 44.11
C ALA A 162 -19.80 12.82 44.71
N ALA A 163 -19.51 11.53 44.88
CA ALA A 163 -20.46 10.56 45.44
C ALA A 163 -20.68 10.70 46.96
N VAL A 164 -19.83 11.44 47.67
CA VAL A 164 -19.94 11.65 49.13
C VAL A 164 -20.78 12.89 49.45
N GLN A 165 -20.88 13.88 48.56
CA GLN A 165 -21.71 15.07 48.79
C GLN A 165 -23.20 14.85 48.46
N THR A 166 -23.52 13.98 47.51
CA THR A 166 -24.92 13.75 47.09
C THR A 166 -25.74 12.87 48.04
N LEU A 167 -25.12 12.28 49.08
CA LEU A 167 -25.83 11.47 50.09
C LEU A 167 -26.20 12.26 51.36
N SER A 168 -25.82 13.54 51.46
CA SER A 168 -26.06 14.37 52.65
C SER A 168 -27.23 15.37 52.50
N GLU A 169 -27.79 15.56 51.31
CA GLU A 169 -28.80 16.62 51.05
C GLU A 169 -30.20 16.09 50.68
N ALA A 170 -30.46 14.79 50.87
CA ALA A 170 -31.70 14.15 50.42
C ALA A 170 -32.79 13.99 51.49
N ASP A 171 -32.76 14.76 52.56
CA ASP A 171 -33.75 14.67 53.65
C ASP A 171 -34.21 16.07 54.08
N ASP A 172 -34.95 16.76 53.21
CA ASP A 172 -35.93 17.79 53.59
C ASP A 172 -36.60 18.41 52.33
N ARG A 173 -37.82 17.95 51.99
CA ARG A 173 -39.00 18.80 51.66
C ARG A 173 -40.19 18.00 51.08
N PRO A 174 -41.44 18.41 51.37
CA PRO A 174 -42.65 17.70 50.96
C PRO A 174 -43.22 18.16 49.60
N ALA A 175 -44.11 17.30 49.08
CA ALA A 175 -44.80 17.38 47.80
C ALA A 175 -45.57 18.69 47.52
N ALA A 176 -45.43 19.20 46.29
CA ALA A 176 -46.54 19.68 45.42
C ALA A 176 -46.00 20.45 44.21
N ARG A 177 -46.24 19.94 42.99
CA ARG A 177 -46.82 20.69 41.86
C ARG A 177 -46.88 19.83 40.61
N ALA A 178 -48.11 19.52 40.21
CA ALA A 178 -48.45 19.11 38.86
C ALA A 178 -48.39 20.33 37.92
N ALA A 179 -47.69 20.20 36.79
CA ALA A 179 -48.04 20.75 35.47
C ALA A 179 -46.84 20.61 34.51
N ALA A 180 -47.15 20.36 33.23
CA ALA A 180 -46.26 20.36 32.07
C ALA A 180 -45.28 19.17 31.91
N ARG A 181 -45.82 17.99 31.57
CA ARG A 181 -45.13 17.05 30.68
C ARG A 181 -45.31 17.55 29.23
N ALA A 182 -44.33 18.27 28.70
CA ALA A 182 -44.09 18.31 27.27
C ALA A 182 -43.24 17.09 26.88
N PRO A 183 -43.58 16.31 25.85
CA PRO A 183 -42.73 15.22 25.41
C PRO A 183 -41.48 15.80 24.75
N VAL A 184 -40.33 15.63 25.40
CA VAL A 184 -39.04 15.94 24.81
C VAL A 184 -38.76 14.93 23.69
N GLY A 185 -38.90 15.42 22.46
CA GLY A 185 -37.89 15.24 21.43
C GLY A 185 -38.03 14.00 20.56
N SER A 186 -38.94 14.10 19.59
CA SER A 186 -38.99 13.35 18.33
C SER A 186 -37.74 13.45 17.43
N ASP A 187 -36.67 14.13 17.90
CA ASP A 187 -35.46 14.41 17.11
C ASP A 187 -34.62 13.17 16.81
N SER A 188 -34.58 12.17 17.68
CA SER A 188 -33.80 10.95 17.43
C SER A 188 -34.48 10.04 16.42
N ALA A 189 -35.80 9.90 16.49
CA ALA A 189 -36.59 9.15 15.50
C ALA A 189 -36.68 9.89 14.16
N GLN A 190 -36.81 11.22 14.16
CA GLN A 190 -36.73 12.02 12.94
C GLN A 190 -35.31 12.10 12.37
N GLN A 191 -34.24 12.13 13.17
CA GLN A 191 -32.86 12.06 12.64
C GLN A 191 -32.51 10.67 12.10
N ILE A 192 -33.06 9.59 12.68
CA ILE A 192 -32.90 8.23 12.13
C ILE A 192 -33.72 8.10 10.85
N ALA A 193 -34.99 8.56 10.84
CA ALA A 193 -35.82 8.55 9.64
C ALA A 193 -35.27 9.46 8.53
N LEU A 194 -34.71 10.63 8.88
CA LEU A 194 -34.04 11.57 7.97
C LEU A 194 -32.70 11.00 7.48
N ARG A 195 -31.98 10.21 8.31
CA ARG A 195 -30.82 9.43 7.87
C ARG A 195 -31.21 8.29 6.93
N ASP A 196 -32.36 7.66 7.10
CA ASP A 196 -32.88 6.63 6.18
C ASP A 196 -33.43 7.25 4.87
N THR A 197 -34.01 8.46 4.92
CA THR A 197 -34.43 9.20 3.71
C THR A 197 -33.27 9.90 3.00
N LEU A 198 -32.22 10.33 3.69
CA LEU A 198 -30.98 10.86 3.08
C LEU A 198 -29.98 9.75 2.71
N GLY A 199 -30.09 8.57 3.33
CA GLY A 199 -29.31 7.36 3.06
C GLY A 199 -29.85 6.55 1.87
N SER A 200 -31.02 6.91 1.36
CA SER A 200 -31.61 6.41 0.12
C SER A 200 -31.41 7.41 -1.03
N GLN A 201 -30.23 8.02 -1.11
CA GLN A 201 -29.76 8.49 -2.41
C GLN A 201 -29.74 7.28 -3.35
N PRO A 202 -30.52 7.26 -4.45
CA PRO A 202 -30.41 6.19 -5.44
C PRO A 202 -28.93 6.13 -5.82
N ALA A 203 -28.31 4.95 -5.68
CA ALA A 203 -26.89 4.75 -5.92
C ALA A 203 -26.52 5.46 -7.24
N THR A 204 -25.88 6.63 -7.14
CA THR A 204 -25.79 7.56 -8.26
C THR A 204 -25.05 6.86 -9.39
N ALA A 205 -25.74 6.71 -10.52
CA ALA A 205 -25.23 5.95 -11.66
C ALA A 205 -23.94 6.61 -12.17
N ASN A 206 -22.86 5.83 -12.28
CA ASN A 206 -21.53 6.30 -12.63
C ASN A 206 -20.77 5.26 -13.47
N ASN A 207 -19.72 5.68 -14.16
CA ASN A 207 -18.92 4.86 -15.08
C ASN A 207 -17.63 4.31 -14.43
N PHE A 208 -17.51 4.29 -13.09
CA PHE A 208 -16.28 3.82 -12.42
C PHE A 208 -15.90 2.38 -12.82
N ASN A 209 -16.88 1.48 -12.92
CA ASN A 209 -16.63 0.09 -13.31
C ASN A 209 -16.17 -0.02 -14.76
N LEU A 210 -16.74 0.80 -15.66
CA LEU A 210 -16.33 0.84 -17.06
C LEU A 210 -14.88 1.32 -17.18
N LEU A 211 -14.51 2.40 -16.49
CA LEU A 211 -13.13 2.89 -16.51
C LEU A 211 -12.15 1.87 -15.94
N ARG A 212 -12.50 1.20 -14.84
CA ARG A 212 -11.69 0.08 -14.30
C ARG A 212 -11.50 -1.03 -15.33
N LEU A 213 -12.55 -1.38 -16.08
CA LEU A 213 -12.43 -2.38 -17.14
C LEU A 213 -11.53 -1.88 -18.28
N CYS A 214 -11.67 -0.63 -18.73
CA CYS A 214 -10.78 -0.03 -19.72
C CYS A 214 -9.32 -0.07 -19.26
N PHE A 215 -9.03 0.32 -18.02
CA PHE A 215 -7.69 0.27 -17.45
C PHE A 215 -7.15 -1.17 -17.32
N ALA A 216 -7.99 -2.15 -16.97
CA ALA A 216 -7.59 -3.57 -16.98
C ALA A 216 -7.17 -4.00 -18.39
N LEU A 217 -7.98 -3.67 -19.39
CA LEU A 217 -7.74 -4.05 -20.79
C LEU A 217 -6.49 -3.37 -21.37
N MET A 218 -6.18 -2.13 -20.96
CA MET A 218 -4.93 -1.45 -21.32
C MET A 218 -3.69 -2.24 -20.83
N VAL A 219 -3.73 -2.77 -19.61
CA VAL A 219 -2.65 -3.62 -19.07
C VAL A 219 -2.60 -4.98 -19.78
N VAL A 220 -3.74 -5.60 -20.04
CA VAL A 220 -3.82 -6.86 -20.79
C VAL A 220 -3.24 -6.70 -22.19
N ALA A 221 -3.56 -5.61 -22.90
CA ALA A 221 -3.05 -5.34 -24.24
C ALA A 221 -1.52 -5.28 -24.28
N TYR A 222 -0.90 -4.65 -23.29
CA TYR A 222 0.56 -4.67 -23.15
C TYR A 222 1.11 -6.07 -22.90
N HIS A 223 0.56 -6.81 -21.94
CA HIS A 223 1.05 -8.15 -21.63
C HIS A 223 0.84 -9.17 -22.76
N LEU A 224 -0.19 -8.97 -23.60
CA LEU A 224 -0.39 -9.76 -24.81
C LEU A 224 0.76 -9.60 -25.81
N VAL A 225 1.46 -8.47 -25.81
CA VAL A 225 2.61 -8.17 -26.68
C VAL A 225 3.93 -8.51 -25.97
N ALA A 226 4.10 -8.02 -24.74
CA ALA A 226 5.34 -8.09 -23.97
C ALA A 226 5.71 -9.51 -23.52
N ILE A 227 4.77 -10.29 -22.98
CA ILE A 227 5.08 -11.62 -22.40
C ILE A 227 5.48 -12.63 -23.48
N PRO A 228 4.77 -12.75 -24.62
CA PRO A 228 5.21 -13.65 -25.69
C PRO A 228 6.37 -13.09 -26.52
N GLY A 229 6.72 -11.81 -26.38
CA GLY A 229 7.84 -11.19 -27.08
C GLY A 229 7.60 -10.96 -28.57
N TRP A 230 6.37 -10.67 -28.99
CA TRP A 230 6.07 -10.27 -30.38
C TRP A 230 5.78 -8.77 -30.45
N GLY A 231 5.77 -8.20 -31.67
CA GLY A 231 5.32 -6.82 -31.86
C GLY A 231 6.23 -5.76 -31.23
N GLU A 232 7.56 -5.97 -31.24
CA GLU A 232 8.55 -5.04 -30.66
C GLU A 232 8.36 -3.59 -31.11
N ALA A 233 7.93 -3.37 -32.36
CA ALA A 233 7.68 -2.03 -32.91
C ALA A 233 6.58 -1.22 -32.19
N ILE A 234 5.62 -1.90 -31.56
CA ILE A 234 4.52 -1.25 -30.81
C ILE A 234 4.69 -1.33 -29.29
N LEU A 235 5.74 -2.01 -28.81
CA LEU A 235 5.96 -2.27 -27.40
C LEU A 235 6.06 -0.99 -26.54
N PRO A 236 6.78 0.08 -26.96
CA PRO A 236 6.82 1.32 -26.18
C PRO A 236 5.45 1.99 -26.02
N GLN A 237 4.62 1.97 -27.07
CA GLN A 237 3.28 2.55 -27.05
C GLN A 237 2.35 1.72 -26.16
N MET A 238 2.47 0.39 -26.20
CA MET A 238 1.74 -0.50 -25.30
C MET A 238 2.19 -0.35 -23.85
N ALA A 239 3.48 -0.15 -23.59
CA ALA A 239 4.01 0.09 -22.25
C ALA A 239 3.42 1.37 -21.65
N LEU A 240 3.41 2.47 -22.41
CA LEU A 240 2.76 3.73 -22.00
C LEU A 240 1.25 3.52 -21.75
N LEU A 241 0.58 2.75 -22.62
CA LEU A 241 -0.83 2.42 -22.45
C LEU A 241 -1.09 1.68 -21.13
N ALA A 242 -0.28 0.67 -20.80
CA ALA A 242 -0.39 -0.04 -19.53
C ALA A 242 -0.04 0.84 -18.34
N GLU A 243 0.97 1.70 -18.46
CA GLU A 243 1.34 2.67 -17.41
C GLU A 243 0.17 3.59 -17.05
N VAL A 244 -0.49 4.17 -18.06
CA VAL A 244 -1.70 4.98 -17.88
C VAL A 244 -2.82 4.16 -17.25
N GLY A 245 -2.99 2.90 -17.64
CA GLY A 245 -3.98 1.99 -17.06
C GLY A 245 -3.75 1.78 -15.56
N VAL A 246 -2.52 1.46 -15.16
CA VAL A 246 -2.14 1.27 -13.75
C VAL A 246 -2.29 2.57 -12.94
N GLN A 247 -1.83 3.70 -13.48
CA GLN A 247 -1.98 5.01 -12.85
C GLN A 247 -3.46 5.40 -12.68
N GLY A 248 -4.28 5.11 -13.69
CA GLY A 248 -5.73 5.29 -13.66
C GLY A 248 -6.40 4.44 -12.58
N PHE A 249 -5.97 3.19 -12.41
CA PHE A 249 -6.41 2.37 -11.28
C PHE A 249 -6.13 3.04 -9.94
N PHE A 250 -4.90 3.52 -9.71
CA PHE A 250 -4.56 4.15 -8.43
C PHE A 250 -5.34 5.44 -8.16
N VAL A 251 -5.65 6.24 -9.19
CA VAL A 251 -6.59 7.36 -9.07
C VAL A 251 -7.96 6.87 -8.60
N LEU A 252 -8.55 5.90 -9.30
CA LEU A 252 -9.89 5.41 -8.96
C LEU A 252 -9.92 4.75 -7.58
N SER A 253 -8.85 4.06 -7.20
CA SER A 253 -8.65 3.53 -5.84
C SER A 253 -8.63 4.66 -4.82
N GLY A 254 -7.86 5.72 -5.03
CA GLY A 254 -7.86 6.91 -4.18
C GLY A 254 -9.25 7.45 -3.91
N TYR A 255 -10.04 7.62 -4.96
CA TYR A 255 -11.42 8.10 -4.87
C TYR A 255 -12.33 7.11 -4.11
N LEU A 256 -12.37 5.84 -4.54
CA LEU A 256 -13.34 4.86 -4.04
C LEU A 256 -13.00 4.31 -2.66
N VAL A 257 -11.71 4.17 -2.34
CA VAL A 257 -11.23 3.67 -1.05
C VAL A 257 -11.42 4.72 0.02
N TYR A 258 -11.11 5.99 -0.27
CA TYR A 258 -11.40 7.10 0.62
C TYR A 258 -12.91 7.22 0.91
N ALA A 259 -13.73 7.20 -0.14
CA ALA A 259 -15.18 7.17 -0.01
C ALA A 259 -15.69 5.96 0.79
N SER A 260 -15.03 4.80 0.65
CA SER A 260 -15.37 3.59 1.42
C SER A 260 -15.01 3.70 2.89
N LEU A 261 -13.94 4.44 3.23
CA LEU A 261 -13.52 4.67 4.60
C LEU A 261 -14.48 5.64 5.31
N GLU A 262 -14.87 6.73 4.64
CA GLU A 262 -15.83 7.71 5.18
C GLU A 262 -17.20 7.10 5.45
N ARG A 263 -17.64 6.16 4.61
CA ARG A 263 -18.92 5.46 4.78
C ARG A 263 -18.88 4.30 5.79
N SER A 264 -17.72 3.93 6.32
CA SER A 264 -17.61 2.81 7.26
C SER A 264 -17.77 3.31 8.71
N SER A 265 -18.59 2.61 9.48
CA SER A 265 -18.83 2.92 10.90
C SER A 265 -17.63 2.59 11.80
N SER A 266 -16.75 1.70 11.35
CA SER A 266 -15.55 1.28 12.07
C SER A 266 -14.41 0.86 11.14
N MET A 267 -13.18 0.82 11.69
CA MET A 267 -12.00 0.33 10.96
C MET A 267 -12.11 -1.15 10.58
N VAL A 268 -12.76 -1.96 11.43
CA VAL A 268 -13.01 -3.39 11.15
C VAL A 268 -13.92 -3.54 9.95
N GLU A 269 -15.01 -2.77 9.88
CA GLU A 269 -15.94 -2.80 8.75
C GLU A 269 -15.26 -2.36 7.44
N TYR A 270 -14.42 -1.31 7.50
CA TYR A 270 -13.61 -0.89 6.35
C TYR A 270 -12.66 -2.00 5.88
N ALA A 271 -11.87 -2.57 6.79
CA ALA A 271 -10.93 -3.65 6.47
C ALA A 271 -11.65 -4.87 5.90
N GLU A 272 -12.79 -5.25 6.47
CA GLU A 272 -13.61 -6.36 5.98
C GLU A 272 -14.11 -6.12 4.55
N LYS A 273 -14.65 -4.93 4.25
CA LYS A 273 -15.10 -4.57 2.88
C LYS A 273 -13.96 -4.70 1.87
N ARG A 274 -12.75 -4.25 2.23
CA ARG A 274 -11.57 -4.32 1.35
C ARG A 274 -11.08 -5.76 1.18
N PHE A 275 -10.97 -6.51 2.27
CA PHE A 275 -10.54 -7.91 2.27
C PHE A 275 -11.46 -8.77 1.40
N ARG A 276 -12.78 -8.72 1.64
CA ARG A 276 -13.78 -9.49 0.88
C ARG A 276 -13.83 -9.14 -0.60
N ARG A 277 -13.48 -7.90 -0.96
CA ARG A 277 -13.45 -7.45 -2.36
C ARG A 277 -12.26 -8.03 -3.13
N LEU A 278 -11.12 -8.22 -2.48
CA LEU A 278 -9.83 -8.49 -3.13
C LEU A 278 -9.31 -9.91 -2.84
N TYR A 279 -9.22 -10.29 -1.58
CA TYR A 279 -8.44 -11.47 -1.15
C TYR A 279 -8.97 -12.83 -1.63
N PRO A 280 -10.29 -13.13 -1.59
CA PRO A 280 -10.78 -14.47 -1.97
C PRO A 280 -10.40 -14.89 -3.39
N ALA A 281 -10.62 -14.04 -4.38
CA ALA A 281 -10.27 -14.34 -5.76
C ALA A 281 -8.75 -14.33 -6.00
N TYR A 282 -8.01 -13.45 -5.33
CA TYR A 282 -6.54 -13.45 -5.37
C TYR A 282 -5.95 -14.79 -4.88
N ALA A 283 -6.35 -15.21 -3.68
CA ALA A 283 -5.89 -16.46 -3.09
C ALA A 283 -6.29 -17.66 -3.95
N PHE A 284 -7.50 -17.67 -4.49
CA PHE A 284 -7.95 -18.72 -5.40
C PHE A 284 -7.05 -18.84 -6.63
N VAL A 285 -6.70 -17.73 -7.30
CA VAL A 285 -5.82 -17.77 -8.48
C VAL A 285 -4.43 -18.31 -8.12
N ILE A 286 -3.85 -17.90 -6.99
CA ILE A 286 -2.55 -18.42 -6.53
C ILE A 286 -2.61 -19.93 -6.29
N LEU A 287 -3.64 -20.40 -5.58
CA LEU A 287 -3.82 -21.81 -5.26
C LEU A 287 -4.07 -22.65 -6.52
N VAL A 288 -4.83 -22.13 -7.49
CA VAL A 288 -5.02 -22.78 -8.79
C VAL A 288 -3.70 -22.88 -9.55
N CYS A 289 -2.87 -21.84 -9.56
CA CYS A 289 -1.56 -21.90 -10.21
C CYS A 289 -0.63 -22.92 -9.54
N ALA A 290 -0.58 -22.95 -8.20
CA ALA A 290 0.21 -23.92 -7.45
C ALA A 290 -0.29 -25.36 -7.67
N GLY A 291 -1.62 -25.58 -7.66
CA GLY A 291 -2.21 -26.88 -7.96
C GLY A 291 -1.97 -27.33 -9.40
N ALA A 292 -2.09 -26.41 -10.36
CA ALA A 292 -1.79 -26.68 -11.77
C ALA A 292 -0.32 -27.05 -11.98
N ALA A 293 0.60 -26.42 -11.24
CA ALA A 293 2.02 -26.79 -11.28
C ALA A 293 2.27 -28.23 -10.84
N LEU A 294 1.64 -28.67 -9.75
CA LEU A 294 1.76 -30.05 -9.27
C LEU A 294 1.20 -31.08 -10.26
N ILE A 295 0.24 -30.69 -11.09
CA ILE A 295 -0.31 -31.54 -12.16
C ILE A 295 0.61 -31.55 -13.39
N ALA A 296 1.06 -30.37 -13.83
CA ALA A 296 1.71 -30.19 -15.12
C ALA A 296 3.24 -30.36 -15.10
N SER A 297 3.92 -30.10 -13.97
CA SER A 297 5.38 -30.08 -13.87
C SER A 297 5.91 -31.23 -13.01
N PRO A 298 6.77 -32.12 -13.54
CA PRO A 298 7.54 -33.07 -12.73
C PRO A 298 8.40 -32.38 -11.67
N ALA A 299 9.09 -31.28 -12.03
CA ALA A 299 9.94 -30.54 -11.10
C ALA A 299 9.15 -29.95 -9.92
N ALA A 300 7.90 -29.54 -10.11
CA ALA A 300 7.04 -29.09 -9.02
C ALA A 300 6.67 -30.23 -8.04
N ARG A 301 6.57 -31.47 -8.53
CA ARG A 301 6.30 -32.65 -7.69
C ARG A 301 7.55 -33.10 -6.91
N GLU A 302 8.73 -32.87 -7.47
CA GLU A 302 10.01 -33.13 -6.81
C GLU A 302 10.36 -32.04 -5.79
N ASP A 303 10.07 -30.77 -6.08
CA ASP A 303 10.30 -29.62 -5.20
C ASP A 303 9.01 -29.05 -4.59
N LEU A 304 8.40 -29.82 -3.69
CA LEU A 304 7.21 -29.38 -2.95
C LEU A 304 7.49 -28.15 -2.06
N LEU A 305 8.73 -27.96 -1.61
CA LEU A 305 9.11 -26.81 -0.79
C LEU A 305 9.13 -25.53 -1.64
N GLY A 306 9.60 -25.58 -2.88
CA GLY A 306 9.50 -24.49 -3.85
C GLY A 306 8.05 -24.09 -4.11
N VAL A 307 7.16 -25.06 -4.33
CA VAL A 307 5.72 -24.80 -4.47
C VAL A 307 5.13 -24.15 -3.21
N ALA A 308 5.53 -24.63 -2.02
CA ALA A 308 5.09 -24.06 -0.76
C ALA A 308 5.62 -22.63 -0.55
N ARG A 309 6.88 -22.34 -0.91
CA ARG A 309 7.47 -20.99 -0.89
C ARG A 309 6.71 -20.05 -1.81
N TYR A 310 6.47 -20.47 -3.06
CA TYR A 310 5.69 -19.69 -4.02
C TYR A 310 4.32 -19.35 -3.41
N THR A 311 3.62 -20.37 -2.94
CA THR A 311 2.26 -20.22 -2.38
C THR A 311 2.26 -19.28 -1.17
N GLY A 312 3.16 -19.49 -0.21
CA GLY A 312 3.24 -18.70 1.02
C GLY A 312 3.55 -17.22 0.76
N TRP A 313 4.59 -16.94 -0.04
CA TRP A 313 4.97 -15.56 -0.36
C TRP A 313 3.90 -14.83 -1.18
N ASN A 314 3.30 -15.50 -2.16
CA ASN A 314 2.26 -14.89 -2.97
C ASN A 314 0.98 -14.64 -2.16
N LEU A 315 0.57 -15.54 -1.26
CA LEU A 315 -0.62 -15.32 -0.42
C LEU A 315 -0.51 -14.10 0.51
N ILE A 316 0.69 -13.62 0.79
CA ILE A 316 0.93 -12.39 1.58
C ILE A 316 1.34 -11.19 0.72
N PHE A 317 1.07 -11.22 -0.59
CA PHE A 317 1.40 -10.14 -1.55
C PHE A 317 2.91 -9.86 -1.71
N ALA A 318 3.76 -10.83 -1.37
CA ALA A 318 5.21 -10.77 -1.52
C ALA A 318 5.68 -11.59 -2.73
N ASN A 319 4.95 -11.50 -3.85
CA ASN A 319 5.21 -12.25 -5.09
C ASN A 319 6.65 -12.10 -5.61
N PHE A 320 7.30 -10.96 -5.38
CA PHE A 320 8.69 -10.72 -5.77
C PHE A 320 9.71 -11.63 -5.05
N MET A 321 9.36 -12.21 -3.90
CA MET A 321 10.22 -13.14 -3.17
C MET A 321 10.30 -14.51 -3.85
N GLU A 322 9.19 -14.93 -4.47
CA GLU A 322 9.09 -16.21 -5.17
C GLU A 322 8.07 -16.08 -6.33
N PRO A 323 8.48 -15.50 -7.47
CA PRO A 323 7.56 -15.23 -8.58
C PRO A 323 7.31 -16.44 -9.49
N ASN A 324 8.14 -17.49 -9.35
CA ASN A 324 8.17 -18.65 -10.22
C ASN A 324 7.70 -19.92 -9.50
N LEU A 325 7.18 -20.89 -10.25
CA LEU A 325 6.88 -22.24 -9.78
C LEU A 325 7.89 -23.22 -10.39
N PRO A 326 8.38 -24.25 -9.65
CA PRO A 326 9.44 -25.14 -10.15
C PRO A 326 9.07 -25.83 -11.47
N GLY A 327 9.87 -25.60 -12.52
CA GLY A 327 9.68 -26.15 -13.86
C GLY A 327 8.47 -25.63 -14.64
N VAL A 328 7.69 -24.70 -14.09
CA VAL A 328 6.56 -24.08 -14.79
C VAL A 328 7.04 -22.85 -15.55
N PHE A 329 6.71 -22.76 -16.85
CA PHE A 329 7.10 -21.66 -17.74
C PHE A 329 8.61 -21.42 -17.86
N ALA A 330 9.45 -22.37 -17.44
CA ALA A 330 10.91 -22.23 -17.47
C ALA A 330 11.49 -22.00 -18.88
N SER A 331 10.74 -22.38 -19.92
CA SER A 331 11.09 -22.18 -21.33
C SER A 331 10.41 -20.95 -21.98
N ASN A 332 9.55 -20.23 -21.26
CA ASN A 332 8.89 -19.04 -21.80
C ASN A 332 9.86 -17.83 -21.76
N PRO A 333 9.63 -16.78 -22.59
CA PRO A 333 10.47 -15.58 -22.58
C PRO A 333 10.52 -14.87 -21.22
N MET A 334 9.40 -14.89 -20.50
CA MET A 334 9.29 -14.49 -19.11
C MET A 334 8.89 -15.72 -18.29
N THR A 335 9.46 -15.90 -17.10
CA THR A 335 9.22 -17.11 -16.30
C THR A 335 8.19 -16.89 -15.19
N GLU A 336 7.91 -15.63 -14.83
CA GLU A 336 7.03 -15.31 -13.72
C GLU A 336 5.61 -15.78 -14.02
N VAL A 337 5.01 -16.49 -13.07
CA VAL A 337 3.66 -17.05 -13.24
C VAL A 337 2.64 -15.93 -13.39
N ASN A 338 2.80 -14.85 -12.61
CA ASN A 338 1.95 -13.69 -12.67
C ASN A 338 2.71 -12.41 -12.30
N GLY A 339 3.44 -11.86 -13.27
CA GLY A 339 4.16 -10.60 -13.11
C GLY A 339 3.24 -9.42 -12.78
N ALA A 340 1.96 -9.45 -13.16
CA ALA A 340 1.03 -8.32 -12.98
C ALA A 340 0.61 -8.06 -11.52
N LEU A 341 0.89 -8.98 -10.58
CA LEU A 341 0.43 -8.89 -9.20
C LEU A 341 1.14 -7.82 -8.35
N TRP A 342 2.24 -7.24 -8.82
CA TRP A 342 2.98 -6.20 -8.07
C TRP A 342 2.11 -4.99 -7.72
N THR A 343 1.11 -4.65 -8.54
CA THR A 343 0.20 -3.53 -8.29
C THR A 343 -0.75 -3.79 -7.13
N LEU A 344 -1.13 -5.05 -6.88
CA LEU A 344 -2.04 -5.42 -5.79
C LEU A 344 -1.39 -5.23 -4.42
N LYS A 345 -0.08 -5.48 -4.31
CA LYS A 345 0.69 -5.13 -3.11
C LYS A 345 0.53 -3.65 -2.77
N ILE A 346 0.65 -2.78 -3.78
CA ILE A 346 0.51 -1.32 -3.62
C ILE A 346 -0.91 -0.95 -3.22
N GLU A 347 -1.92 -1.52 -3.88
CA GLU A 347 -3.34 -1.33 -3.56
C GLU A 347 -3.65 -1.70 -2.09
N VAL A 348 -3.20 -2.88 -1.64
CA VAL A 348 -3.36 -3.30 -0.24
C VAL A 348 -2.63 -2.36 0.71
N THR A 349 -1.45 -1.88 0.33
CA THR A 349 -0.70 -0.90 1.14
C THR A 349 -1.46 0.42 1.24
N PHE A 350 -2.11 0.90 0.18
CA PHE A 350 -3.01 2.05 0.25
C PHE A 350 -4.17 1.83 1.23
N TYR A 351 -4.74 0.62 1.26
CA TYR A 351 -5.80 0.31 2.23
C TYR A 351 -5.33 0.48 3.68
N LEU A 352 -4.09 0.09 3.97
CA LEU A 352 -3.47 0.15 5.29
C LEU A 352 -2.99 1.56 5.65
N VAL A 353 -2.38 2.27 4.69
CA VAL A 353 -1.80 3.60 4.90
C VAL A 353 -2.88 4.67 4.99
N LEU A 354 -3.99 4.55 4.26
CA LEU A 354 -5.00 5.61 4.20
C LEU A 354 -5.53 6.04 5.59
N PRO A 355 -5.93 5.15 6.53
CA PRO A 355 -6.36 5.57 7.86
C PRO A 355 -5.29 6.35 8.63
N VAL A 356 -4.02 5.94 8.51
CA VAL A 356 -2.87 6.60 9.14
C VAL A 356 -2.62 7.96 8.50
N LEU A 357 -2.67 8.03 7.16
CA LEU A 357 -2.55 9.25 6.39
C LEU A 357 -3.60 10.28 6.83
N LEU A 358 -4.88 9.89 6.90
CA LEU A 358 -5.94 10.80 7.32
C LEU A 358 -5.78 11.24 8.77
N TRP A 359 -5.32 10.35 9.64
CA TRP A 359 -5.01 10.72 11.01
C TRP A 359 -3.91 11.80 11.05
N LEU A 360 -2.82 11.64 10.28
CA LEU A 360 -1.75 12.63 10.16
C LEU A 360 -2.23 13.96 9.56
N LEU A 361 -3.01 13.92 8.48
CA LEU A 361 -3.57 15.12 7.85
C LEU A 361 -4.50 15.87 8.82
N ARG A 362 -5.30 15.16 9.62
CA ARG A 362 -6.15 15.77 10.65
C ARG A 362 -5.35 16.44 11.77
N LEU A 363 -4.13 15.97 12.08
CA LEU A 363 -3.25 16.65 13.02
C LEU A 363 -2.75 18.00 12.49
N ALA A 364 -2.65 18.14 11.15
CA ALA A 364 -2.29 19.41 10.51
C ALA A 364 -3.44 20.44 10.55
N GLY A 365 -4.67 20.03 10.86
CA GLY A 365 -5.84 20.91 10.96
C GLY A 365 -6.08 21.66 9.64
N ARG A 366 -6.12 22.99 9.70
CA ARG A 366 -6.29 23.86 8.50
C ARG A 366 -5.13 23.83 7.50
N TYR A 367 -4.03 23.13 7.82
CA TYR A 367 -2.84 23.00 6.98
C TYR A 367 -2.72 21.61 6.34
N ASP A 368 -3.79 20.82 6.36
CA ASP A 368 -3.87 19.52 5.68
C ASP A 368 -3.50 19.59 4.18
N TRP A 369 -3.86 20.67 3.50
CA TRP A 369 -3.48 20.93 2.11
C TRP A 369 -1.96 21.00 1.89
N ILE A 370 -1.19 21.49 2.88
CA ILE A 370 0.28 21.51 2.84
C ILE A 370 0.79 20.07 2.93
N GLY A 371 0.21 19.26 3.80
CA GLY A 371 0.54 17.83 3.92
C GLY A 371 0.29 17.08 2.60
N CYS A 372 -0.86 17.32 1.97
CA CYS A 372 -1.17 16.76 0.65
C CYS A 372 -0.16 17.24 -0.41
N LEU A 373 0.16 18.53 -0.44
CA LEU A 373 1.15 19.07 -1.38
C LEU A 373 2.54 18.43 -1.19
N LEU A 374 3.01 18.31 0.05
CA LEU A 374 4.30 17.69 0.36
C LEU A 374 4.34 16.20 -0.03
N LEU A 375 3.25 15.47 0.20
CA LEU A 375 3.15 14.06 -0.20
C LEU A 375 3.13 13.91 -1.71
N TYR A 376 2.41 14.79 -2.42
CA TYR A 376 2.38 14.81 -3.87
C TYR A 376 3.79 15.07 -4.43
N VAL A 377 4.42 16.17 -4.01
CA VAL A 377 5.76 16.54 -4.48
C VAL A 377 6.78 15.47 -4.12
N GLY A 378 6.74 14.92 -2.91
CA GLY A 378 7.63 13.83 -2.48
C GLY A 378 7.48 12.57 -3.34
N ALA A 379 6.24 12.20 -3.71
CA ALA A 379 5.98 11.08 -4.60
C ALA A 379 6.53 11.30 -6.01
N GLU A 380 6.36 12.51 -6.55
CA GLU A 380 6.87 12.89 -7.87
C GLU A 380 8.39 12.94 -7.90
N VAL A 381 9.02 13.52 -6.87
CA VAL A 381 10.49 13.57 -6.72
C VAL A 381 11.06 12.16 -6.59
N TRP A 382 10.43 11.29 -5.79
CA TRP A 382 10.82 9.88 -5.67
C TRP A 382 10.80 9.18 -7.03
N ARG A 383 9.66 9.26 -7.74
CA ARG A 383 9.51 8.60 -9.04
C ARG A 383 10.52 9.13 -10.05
N ALA A 384 10.67 10.45 -10.15
CA ALA A 384 11.61 11.08 -11.07
C ALA A 384 13.07 10.68 -10.77
N TRP A 385 13.46 10.67 -9.50
CA TRP A 385 14.81 10.30 -9.08
C TRP A 385 15.14 8.85 -9.44
N PHE A 386 14.28 7.90 -9.05
CA PHE A 386 14.55 6.48 -9.31
C PHE A 386 14.46 6.12 -10.80
N ASN A 387 13.58 6.78 -11.56
CA ASN A 387 13.57 6.65 -13.02
C ASN A 387 14.87 7.17 -13.65
N HIS A 388 15.40 8.31 -13.18
CA HIS A 388 16.62 8.91 -13.71
C HIS A 388 17.85 7.99 -13.53
N ILE A 389 17.92 7.26 -12.40
CA ILE A 389 19.01 6.31 -12.13
C ILE A 389 18.73 4.88 -12.66
N GLY A 390 17.69 4.70 -13.48
CA GLY A 390 17.34 3.41 -14.10
C GLY A 390 16.70 2.38 -13.17
N GLN A 391 16.27 2.77 -11.97
CA GLN A 391 15.68 1.91 -10.95
C GLN A 391 14.14 1.94 -11.03
N PHE A 392 13.60 1.55 -12.18
CA PHE A 392 12.16 1.62 -12.48
C PHE A 392 11.29 0.81 -11.51
N GLU A 393 11.81 -0.31 -11.02
CA GLU A 393 11.14 -1.17 -10.03
C GLU A 393 10.86 -0.45 -8.70
N ILE A 394 11.82 0.34 -8.24
CA ILE A 394 11.73 1.13 -7.01
C ILE A 394 10.91 2.39 -7.26
N ALA A 395 11.08 3.01 -8.42
CA ALA A 395 10.32 4.20 -8.81
C ALA A 395 8.80 3.96 -8.78
N ARG A 396 8.37 2.74 -9.13
CA ARG A 396 6.95 2.35 -9.12
C ARG A 396 6.42 1.85 -7.77
N GLN A 397 7.26 1.59 -6.77
CA GLN A 397 6.78 1.29 -5.41
C GLN A 397 6.28 2.56 -4.71
N LEU A 398 5.70 2.41 -3.51
CA LEU A 398 5.43 3.58 -2.65
C LEU A 398 6.74 4.25 -2.21
N PRO A 399 6.80 5.59 -2.18
CA PRO A 399 5.70 6.54 -2.41
C PRO A 399 5.44 6.93 -3.88
N GLY A 400 6.14 6.38 -4.88
CA GLY A 400 6.06 6.82 -6.29
C GLY A 400 4.68 6.80 -6.96
N GLN A 401 3.74 6.00 -6.44
CA GLN A 401 2.32 5.96 -6.90
C GLN A 401 1.37 6.82 -6.06
N MET A 402 1.86 7.44 -4.99
CA MET A 402 1.04 8.14 -3.99
C MET A 402 0.35 9.37 -4.57
N SER A 403 0.95 10.07 -5.53
CA SER A 403 0.35 11.25 -6.17
C SER A 403 -0.95 10.93 -6.91
N PHE A 404 -1.02 9.78 -7.59
CA PHE A 404 -2.22 9.30 -8.28
C PHE A 404 -3.34 8.98 -7.29
N PHE A 405 -3.03 8.20 -6.25
CA PHE A 405 -3.98 7.86 -5.20
C PHE A 405 -4.47 9.12 -4.44
N LEU A 406 -3.55 10.01 -4.08
CA LEU A 406 -3.85 11.26 -3.39
C LEU A 406 -4.75 12.17 -4.25
N THR A 407 -4.50 12.24 -5.56
CA THR A 407 -5.36 13.02 -6.47
C THR A 407 -6.79 12.50 -6.45
N GLY A 408 -6.99 11.18 -6.54
CA GLY A 408 -8.31 10.56 -6.45
C GLY A 408 -9.03 10.87 -5.13
N MET A 409 -8.29 10.78 -4.01
CA MET A 409 -8.78 11.13 -2.68
C MET A 409 -9.23 12.60 -2.59
N MET A 410 -8.40 13.52 -3.09
CA MET A 410 -8.69 14.96 -3.09
C MET A 410 -9.89 15.31 -3.98
N LEU A 411 -10.04 14.67 -5.14
CA LEU A 411 -11.20 14.87 -6.01
C LEU A 411 -12.49 14.37 -5.38
N HIS A 412 -12.45 13.28 -4.62
CA HIS A 412 -13.60 12.84 -3.82
C HIS A 412 -13.95 13.86 -2.74
N ALA A 413 -12.95 14.31 -1.96
CA ALA A 413 -13.14 15.29 -0.89
C ALA A 413 -13.65 16.63 -1.41
N ALA A 414 -13.22 17.06 -2.60
CA ALA A 414 -13.68 18.29 -3.24
C ALA A 414 -15.14 18.23 -3.70
N ASN A 415 -15.71 17.02 -3.86
CA ASN A 415 -17.10 16.75 -4.24
C ASN A 415 -17.60 17.64 -5.39
N LEU A 416 -16.78 17.73 -6.46
CA LEU A 416 -17.06 18.60 -7.60
C LEU A 416 -18.30 18.13 -8.37
N SER A 417 -19.14 19.08 -8.79
CA SER A 417 -20.36 18.82 -9.57
C SER A 417 -20.63 19.94 -10.59
N GLY A 418 -21.50 19.64 -11.56
CA GLY A 418 -21.94 20.60 -12.59
C GLY A 418 -20.78 21.23 -13.38
N VAL A 419 -20.83 22.56 -13.55
CA VAL A 419 -19.84 23.32 -14.32
C VAL A 419 -18.43 23.16 -13.76
N ARG A 420 -18.27 23.10 -12.43
CA ARG A 420 -16.95 22.95 -11.79
C ARG A 420 -16.29 21.61 -12.15
N LEU A 421 -17.09 20.54 -12.20
CA LEU A 421 -16.61 19.22 -12.63
C LEU A 421 -16.20 19.23 -14.11
N ASN A 422 -16.99 19.88 -14.98
CA ASN A 422 -16.66 19.98 -16.41
C ASN A 422 -15.38 20.78 -16.66
N ILE A 423 -15.20 21.91 -15.97
CA ILE A 423 -13.97 22.71 -16.06
C ILE A 423 -12.77 21.89 -15.57
N ALA A 424 -12.89 21.23 -14.42
CA ALA A 424 -11.82 20.38 -13.89
C ALA A 424 -11.47 19.23 -14.84
N GLY A 425 -12.49 18.58 -15.43
CA GLY A 425 -12.30 17.51 -16.40
C GLY A 425 -11.63 17.97 -17.69
N ALA A 426 -12.05 19.12 -18.25
CA ALA A 426 -11.44 19.71 -19.44
C ALA A 426 -9.99 20.15 -19.19
N ALA A 427 -9.74 20.83 -18.07
CA ALA A 427 -8.37 21.17 -17.65
C ALA A 427 -7.53 19.91 -17.41
N GLY A 428 -8.13 18.88 -16.81
CA GLY A 428 -7.52 17.57 -16.62
C GLY A 428 -7.11 16.90 -17.94
N ALA A 429 -7.98 16.95 -18.95
CA ALA A 429 -7.69 16.43 -20.28
C ALA A 429 -6.48 17.13 -20.93
N VAL A 430 -6.42 18.46 -20.82
CA VAL A 430 -5.29 19.25 -21.33
C VAL A 430 -4.00 18.91 -20.59
N LEU A 431 -4.02 18.84 -19.26
CA LEU A 431 -2.86 18.48 -18.44
C LEU A 431 -2.39 17.05 -18.72
N PHE A 432 -3.33 16.12 -18.88
CA PHE A 432 -3.01 14.74 -19.22
C PHE A 432 -2.34 14.65 -20.59
N ALA A 433 -2.93 15.27 -21.63
CA ALA A 433 -2.35 15.32 -22.96
C ALA A 433 -0.95 15.98 -22.95
N ALA A 434 -0.78 17.09 -22.23
CA ALA A 434 0.52 17.74 -22.06
C ALA A 434 1.55 16.83 -21.39
N SER A 435 1.15 16.05 -20.37
CA SER A 435 2.03 15.11 -19.67
C SER A 435 2.43 13.89 -20.51
N LEU A 436 1.72 13.60 -21.60
CA LEU A 436 2.08 12.58 -22.59
C LEU A 436 3.00 13.14 -23.68
N ALA A 437 2.78 14.40 -24.07
CA ALA A 437 3.56 15.07 -25.12
C ALA A 437 4.93 15.56 -24.62
N TRP A 438 5.03 15.99 -23.37
CA TRP A 438 6.24 16.59 -22.81
C TRP A 438 6.67 15.90 -21.50
N PRO A 439 7.81 15.17 -21.50
CA PRO A 439 8.30 14.48 -20.31
C PRO A 439 8.52 15.41 -19.11
N GLN A 440 8.86 16.68 -19.33
CA GLN A 440 9.06 17.66 -18.26
C GLN A 440 7.77 17.97 -17.48
N VAL A 441 6.61 17.66 -18.06
CA VAL A 441 5.28 17.90 -17.49
C VAL A 441 4.69 16.60 -16.91
N GLU A 442 5.45 15.51 -16.86
CA GLU A 442 4.99 14.22 -16.30
C GLU A 442 4.47 14.39 -14.87
N PHE A 443 5.06 15.30 -14.08
CA PHE A 443 4.62 15.55 -12.70
C PHE A 443 3.14 15.97 -12.61
N ALA A 444 2.56 16.56 -13.66
CA ALA A 444 1.16 16.95 -13.71
C ALA A 444 0.22 15.80 -14.11
N ARG A 445 0.76 14.65 -14.52
CA ARG A 445 -0.02 13.50 -15.02
C ARG A 445 -1.02 13.00 -13.99
N ALA A 446 -0.64 12.93 -12.71
CA ALA A 446 -1.55 12.48 -11.66
C ALA A 446 -2.79 13.38 -11.55
N ILE A 447 -2.62 14.71 -11.59
CA ILE A 447 -3.73 15.67 -11.55
C ILE A 447 -4.55 15.59 -12.84
N GLY A 448 -3.88 15.58 -14.00
CA GLY A 448 -4.52 15.54 -15.31
C GLY A 448 -5.38 14.29 -15.51
N LEU A 449 -4.75 13.11 -15.37
CA LEU A 449 -5.42 11.82 -15.46
C LEU A 449 -6.49 11.68 -14.38
N GLY A 450 -6.24 12.20 -13.17
CA GLY A 450 -7.18 12.16 -12.06
C GLY A 450 -8.48 12.89 -12.35
N ALA A 451 -8.37 14.17 -12.71
CA ALA A 451 -9.52 15.02 -13.01
C ALA A 451 -10.27 14.52 -14.25
N LEU A 452 -9.55 14.08 -15.29
CA LEU A 452 -10.15 13.45 -16.46
C LEU A 452 -10.93 12.19 -16.07
N SER A 453 -10.33 11.27 -15.32
CA SER A 453 -10.95 10.00 -14.94
C SER A 453 -12.22 10.21 -14.11
N VAL A 454 -12.19 11.13 -13.13
CA VAL A 454 -13.39 11.45 -12.33
C VAL A 454 -14.47 12.09 -13.19
N TRP A 455 -14.12 12.99 -14.11
CA TRP A 455 -15.07 13.59 -15.03
C TRP A 455 -15.72 12.56 -15.96
N LEU A 456 -14.95 11.63 -16.54
CA LEU A 456 -15.49 10.52 -17.34
C LEU A 456 -16.37 9.58 -16.49
N ALA A 457 -16.04 9.41 -15.20
CA ALA A 457 -16.77 8.54 -14.29
C ALA A 457 -18.12 9.13 -13.86
N THR A 458 -18.21 10.44 -13.58
CA THR A 458 -19.37 11.04 -12.92
C THR A 458 -20.05 12.16 -13.72
N GLY A 459 -19.39 12.73 -14.72
CA GLY A 459 -19.85 13.91 -15.48
C GLY A 459 -20.41 13.62 -16.87
N ILE A 460 -20.24 12.41 -17.41
CA ILE A 460 -20.71 12.03 -18.74
C ILE A 460 -21.98 11.17 -18.64
N VAL A 461 -22.84 11.22 -19.67
CA VAL A 461 -24.01 10.35 -19.84
C VAL A 461 -23.61 8.89 -19.62
N ARG A 462 -24.40 8.19 -18.80
CA ARG A 462 -24.21 6.77 -18.48
C ARG A 462 -24.14 5.94 -19.78
N LEU A 463 -23.04 5.21 -19.94
CA LEU A 463 -22.95 4.15 -20.94
C LEU A 463 -23.54 2.85 -20.38
N PRO A 464 -23.99 1.91 -21.24
CA PRO A 464 -24.47 0.61 -20.78
C PRO A 464 -23.46 -0.01 -19.82
N ASP A 465 -23.92 -0.34 -18.61
CA ASP A 465 -23.02 -0.77 -17.54
C ASP A 465 -22.40 -2.10 -17.93
N ALA A 466 -21.12 -2.09 -18.30
CA ALA A 466 -20.35 -3.31 -18.56
C ALA A 466 -20.37 -4.24 -17.34
N ALA A 467 -20.57 -3.67 -16.13
CA ALA A 467 -20.73 -4.45 -14.92
C ALA A 467 -22.02 -5.25 -14.88
N ARG A 468 -23.00 -5.09 -15.80
CA ARG A 468 -24.24 -5.90 -15.84
C ARG A 468 -23.99 -7.42 -15.87
N PHE A 469 -22.81 -7.83 -16.33
CA PHE A 469 -22.35 -9.22 -16.35
C PHE A 469 -21.41 -9.59 -15.18
N GLY A 470 -21.09 -8.63 -14.30
CA GLY A 470 -20.20 -8.73 -13.15
C GLY A 470 -19.11 -7.65 -13.15
N ASP A 471 -18.46 -7.38 -12.00
CA ASP A 471 -17.25 -6.52 -11.97
C ASP A 471 -16.03 -7.29 -12.48
N LEU A 472 -15.99 -7.49 -13.80
CA LEU A 472 -14.98 -8.30 -14.49
C LEU A 472 -13.58 -7.69 -14.47
N SER A 473 -13.46 -6.38 -14.17
CA SER A 473 -12.19 -5.66 -14.23
C SER A 473 -11.11 -6.34 -13.39
N TYR A 474 -11.47 -6.72 -12.16
CA TYR A 474 -10.56 -7.37 -11.23
C TYR A 474 -10.23 -8.81 -11.65
N GLY A 475 -11.25 -9.61 -12.00
CA GLY A 475 -11.07 -10.99 -12.45
C GLY A 475 -10.14 -11.07 -13.65
N ILE A 476 -10.38 -10.27 -14.70
CA ILE A 476 -9.51 -10.20 -15.90
C ILE A 476 -8.09 -9.82 -15.50
N TYR A 477 -7.94 -8.80 -14.65
CA TYR A 477 -6.64 -8.32 -14.21
C TYR A 477 -5.81 -9.40 -13.49
N ILE A 478 -6.40 -10.26 -12.68
CA ILE A 478 -5.60 -11.26 -11.94
C ILE A 478 -5.34 -12.56 -12.72
N VAL A 479 -6.15 -12.90 -13.72
CA VAL A 479 -5.99 -14.16 -14.47
C VAL A 479 -5.19 -14.04 -15.77
N HIS A 480 -5.12 -12.85 -16.38
CA HIS A 480 -4.59 -12.72 -17.74
C HIS A 480 -3.14 -13.20 -17.90
N ALA A 481 -2.23 -12.84 -16.97
CA ALA A 481 -0.81 -13.19 -17.12
C ALA A 481 -0.56 -14.72 -17.06
N PRO A 482 -1.07 -15.48 -16.07
CA PRO A 482 -0.99 -16.95 -16.07
C PRO A 482 -1.59 -17.58 -17.33
N ILE A 483 -2.71 -17.03 -17.82
CA ILE A 483 -3.36 -17.52 -19.05
C ILE A 483 -2.48 -17.27 -20.28
N ILE A 484 -1.90 -16.08 -20.41
CA ILE A 484 -0.97 -15.75 -21.50
C ILE A 484 0.25 -16.68 -21.44
N GLN A 485 0.85 -16.86 -20.27
CA GLN A 485 1.97 -17.78 -20.06
C GLN A 485 1.62 -19.23 -20.45
N THR A 486 0.42 -19.67 -20.12
CA THR A 486 -0.08 -21.00 -20.52
C THR A 486 -0.25 -21.09 -22.04
N CYS A 487 -0.78 -20.05 -22.69
CA CYS A 487 -0.91 -20.01 -24.14
C CYS A 487 0.45 -20.07 -24.85
N ILE A 488 1.49 -19.45 -24.29
CA ILE A 488 2.87 -19.54 -24.78
C ILE A 488 3.40 -20.97 -24.62
N ALA A 489 3.24 -21.55 -23.43
CA ALA A 489 3.72 -22.90 -23.13
C ALA A 489 3.04 -23.98 -24.00
N LEU A 490 1.79 -23.75 -24.41
CA LEU A 490 1.05 -24.61 -25.35
C LEU A 490 1.42 -24.33 -26.83
N GLY A 491 2.34 -23.42 -27.11
CA GLY A 491 2.80 -23.10 -28.46
C GLY A 491 1.81 -22.26 -29.29
N LEU A 492 0.77 -21.68 -28.68
CA LEU A 492 -0.27 -20.97 -29.44
C LEU A 492 0.27 -19.69 -30.10
N PHE A 493 1.11 -18.93 -29.39
CA PHE A 493 1.76 -17.73 -29.94
C PHE A 493 2.81 -18.08 -31.01
N ALA A 494 3.48 -19.23 -30.88
CA ALA A 494 4.42 -19.71 -31.89
C ALA A 494 3.71 -20.14 -33.19
N ALA A 495 2.52 -20.74 -33.07
CA ALA A 495 1.70 -21.11 -34.22
C ALA A 495 1.05 -19.87 -34.89
N SER A 496 0.52 -18.93 -34.12
CA SER A 496 0.02 -17.65 -34.62
C SER A 496 -0.21 -16.67 -33.46
N ALA A 497 0.37 -15.47 -33.55
CA ALA A 497 0.15 -14.42 -32.56
C ALA A 497 -1.35 -14.11 -32.36
N TRP A 498 -2.13 -14.04 -33.44
CA TRP A 498 -3.57 -13.77 -33.39
C TRP A 498 -4.36 -14.90 -32.72
N MET A 499 -3.94 -16.15 -32.89
CA MET A 499 -4.54 -17.28 -32.20
C MET A 499 -4.25 -17.21 -30.69
N GLY A 500 -2.98 -16.97 -30.32
CA GLY A 500 -2.59 -16.76 -28.92
C GLY A 500 -3.38 -15.63 -28.26
N ILE A 501 -3.52 -14.49 -28.94
CA ILE A 501 -4.31 -13.35 -28.48
C ILE A 501 -5.78 -13.71 -28.29
N GLY A 502 -6.41 -14.30 -29.32
CA GLY A 502 -7.84 -14.64 -29.29
C GLY A 502 -8.18 -15.61 -28.17
N VAL A 503 -7.35 -16.65 -27.99
CA VAL A 503 -7.51 -17.63 -26.90
C VAL A 503 -7.27 -16.99 -25.55
N ALA A 504 -6.20 -16.21 -25.38
CA ALA A 504 -5.87 -15.58 -24.10
C ALA A 504 -6.95 -14.59 -23.64
N ILE A 505 -7.48 -13.75 -24.54
CA ILE A 505 -8.58 -12.82 -24.22
C ILE A 505 -9.83 -13.60 -23.83
N THR A 506 -10.22 -14.59 -24.64
CA THR A 506 -11.42 -15.39 -24.39
C THR A 506 -11.34 -16.12 -23.06
N ALA A 507 -10.22 -16.80 -22.79
CA ALA A 507 -9.98 -17.50 -21.54
C ALA A 507 -9.94 -16.54 -20.34
N SER A 508 -9.37 -15.34 -20.49
CA SER A 508 -9.35 -14.34 -19.42
C SER A 508 -10.75 -13.82 -19.07
N VAL A 509 -11.60 -13.59 -20.06
CA VAL A 509 -13.00 -13.20 -19.85
C VAL A 509 -13.79 -14.32 -19.19
N LEU A 510 -13.64 -15.56 -19.64
CA LEU A 510 -14.29 -16.73 -19.02
C LEU A 510 -13.81 -16.95 -17.59
N GLY A 511 -12.51 -16.83 -17.33
CA GLY A 511 -11.93 -16.89 -16.00
C GLY A 511 -12.46 -15.80 -15.08
N ALA A 512 -12.60 -14.57 -15.58
CA ALA A 512 -13.19 -13.47 -14.82
C ALA A 512 -14.67 -13.70 -14.50
N LEU A 513 -15.46 -14.23 -15.44
CA LEU A 513 -16.86 -14.59 -15.21
C LEU A 513 -16.98 -15.71 -14.17
N PHE A 514 -16.10 -16.71 -14.22
CA PHE A 514 -16.02 -17.79 -13.24
C PHE A 514 -15.70 -17.23 -11.85
N LEU A 515 -14.63 -16.44 -11.72
CA LEU A 515 -14.22 -15.83 -10.45
C LEU A 515 -15.33 -14.95 -9.88
N TRP A 516 -15.96 -14.13 -10.72
CA TRP A 516 -17.03 -13.25 -10.28
C TRP A 516 -18.20 -14.02 -9.66
N ASN A 517 -18.72 -15.02 -10.38
CA ASN A 517 -19.95 -15.70 -9.98
C ASN A 517 -19.73 -16.69 -8.83
N LEU A 518 -18.57 -17.35 -8.78
CA LEU A 518 -18.32 -18.43 -7.83
C LEU A 518 -17.46 -18.04 -6.63
N ILE A 519 -16.62 -17.02 -6.75
CA ILE A 519 -15.67 -16.62 -5.69
C ILE A 519 -15.97 -15.21 -5.19
N GLU A 520 -16.00 -14.19 -6.05
CA GLU A 520 -16.14 -12.80 -5.60
C GLU A 520 -17.53 -12.51 -5.05
N LYS A 521 -18.58 -12.68 -5.87
CA LYS A 521 -19.97 -12.35 -5.50
C LYS A 521 -20.43 -13.05 -4.21
N PRO A 522 -20.12 -14.34 -3.95
CA PRO A 522 -20.52 -15.00 -2.71
C PRO A 522 -19.83 -14.45 -1.45
N PHE A 523 -18.56 -14.03 -1.55
CA PHE A 523 -17.79 -13.53 -0.41
C PHE A 523 -18.09 -12.07 -0.07
N LEU A 524 -18.66 -11.31 -1.01
CA LEU A 524 -19.12 -9.94 -0.78
C LEU A 524 -20.26 -9.89 0.24
N ARG A 525 -20.25 -8.83 1.06
CA ARG A 525 -21.32 -8.55 2.02
C ARG A 525 -22.68 -8.39 1.31
N ARG A 526 -23.76 -8.70 2.03
CA ARG A 526 -25.14 -8.61 1.51
C ARG A 526 -25.53 -7.17 1.13
N ASP A 527 -25.07 -6.20 1.91
CA ASP A 527 -25.25 -4.76 1.71
C ASP A 527 -24.27 -4.14 0.70
N SER A 528 -23.40 -4.95 0.08
CA SER A 528 -22.43 -4.45 -0.89
C SER A 528 -23.16 -3.90 -2.12
N ALA A 529 -22.83 -2.67 -2.51
CA ALA A 529 -23.34 -2.06 -3.75
C ALA A 529 -23.06 -2.93 -4.98
N TYR A 530 -21.97 -3.69 -4.98
CA TYR A 530 -21.65 -4.66 -6.02
C TYR A 530 -22.64 -5.81 -6.07
N ARG A 531 -23.17 -6.27 -4.93
CA ARG A 531 -24.11 -7.39 -4.87
C ARG A 531 -25.54 -6.93 -5.17
N LEU A 532 -25.93 -5.77 -4.64
CA LEU A 532 -27.27 -5.19 -4.81
C LEU A 532 -27.59 -4.80 -6.26
N ARG A 533 -26.56 -4.54 -7.09
CA ARG A 533 -26.74 -4.28 -8.54
C ARG A 533 -27.03 -5.54 -9.37
N HIS A 534 -26.87 -6.74 -8.79
CA HIS A 534 -27.04 -8.05 -9.46
C HIS A 534 -27.95 -9.00 -8.67
N ALA A 535 -28.73 -8.46 -7.74
CA ALA A 535 -29.87 -9.12 -7.11
C ALA A 535 -31.13 -8.63 -7.83
#